data_AF-A0A6G7Z285-F1
#
_entry.id   AF-A0A6G7Z285-F1
#
_cell.length_a   1.000
_cell.length_b   1.000
_cell.length_c   1.000
_cell.angle_alpha   90.00
_cell.angle_beta   90.00
_cell.angle_gamma   90.00
#
_symmetry.space_group_name_H-M   'P 1'
#
loop_
_entity.id
_entity.type
_entity.pdbx_description
1 polymer ?
#
loop_
_entity_poly.entity_id
_entity_poly.type
_entity_poly.pdbx_seq_one_letter_code
_entity_poly.pdbx_strand_id
1 'polypeptide(L)'
;MTFFRGLFVRKDATRGTSPVEARKSLAGLFLPAGAVGARAGVLSGLAVSGTGSWAYSVSAGYVVLSRSAADGAVLAGNDAAATVTTSPAPASGSRIDLVWVKHSDVDAGDPTSEIALGVTEGTAAASPVAPTLPTGVFELARVTVAAGATSTSHASVSIASTATRSGLRGSQVTAPTVASLDVLYPSAPDGLTAWATTENGVYVRLSGRWRRTVGYGEEPLTGSSPAFGIGSLRSAHTGPLVALRGVATIPTGQSYTLAAGVTGVALGKTPHPPSAQQIQRVTSQVGDLELVVALNGDCTLRNLNAPMSFTAGNYVSIDGVTYVPAT
;
A
#
# COMPACT_ATOMS: atom_id res chain seq x y z
N MET A 1 -10.02 8.04 30.66
CA MET A 1 -9.47 8.79 29.50
C MET A 1 -10.45 9.89 29.13
N THR A 2 -9.99 11.11 28.94
CA THR A 2 -10.80 12.22 28.44
C THR A 2 -10.42 12.52 26.99
N PHE A 3 -11.40 12.77 26.14
CA PHE A 3 -11.16 13.18 24.76
C PHE A 3 -10.38 14.50 24.72
N PHE A 4 -9.53 14.68 23.70
CA PHE A 4 -8.98 15.99 23.40
C PHE A 4 -10.12 16.95 23.03
N ARG A 5 -9.98 18.20 23.46
CA ARG A 5 -10.93 19.24 23.09
C ARG A 5 -10.80 19.53 21.60
N GLY A 6 -11.92 19.83 20.94
CA GLY A 6 -11.96 20.08 19.51
C GLY A 6 -11.01 21.22 19.10
N LEU A 7 -10.55 21.22 17.85
CA LEU A 7 -9.66 22.25 17.35
C LEU A 7 -10.33 23.63 17.40
N PHE A 8 -9.64 24.63 17.95
CA PHE A 8 -10.11 26.03 18.07
C PHE A 8 -11.42 26.23 18.83
N VAL A 9 -11.80 25.33 19.75
CA VAL A 9 -12.93 25.54 20.66
C VAL A 9 -12.60 26.68 21.63
N ARG A 10 -13.46 27.71 21.65
CA ARG A 10 -13.35 28.89 22.53
C ARG A 10 -13.19 28.51 23.99
N LYS A 11 -12.30 29.20 24.70
CA LYS A 11 -12.10 29.05 26.14
C LYS A 11 -13.17 29.81 26.93
N ASP A 12 -13.86 29.13 27.84
CA ASP A 12 -14.88 29.74 28.73
C ASP A 12 -14.42 29.86 30.20
N ALA A 13 -13.38 29.11 30.58
CA ALA A 13 -12.64 29.17 31.84
C ALA A 13 -11.45 28.20 31.73
N THR A 14 -11.46 27.09 32.48
CA THR A 14 -10.52 25.98 32.31
C THR A 14 -10.91 25.04 31.18
N ARG A 15 -12.06 25.26 30.50
CA ARG A 15 -12.59 24.48 29.38
C ARG A 15 -12.39 25.24 28.06
N GLY A 16 -12.16 24.51 26.97
CA GLY A 16 -11.77 25.03 25.65
C GLY A 16 -10.31 24.70 25.29
N THR A 17 -9.85 25.06 24.10
CA THR A 17 -8.61 24.49 23.53
C THR A 17 -7.37 25.25 23.99
N SER A 18 -6.44 24.59 24.69
CA SER A 18 -5.08 25.10 24.89
C SER A 18 -4.23 24.93 23.61
N PRO A 19 -3.09 25.63 23.47
CA PRO A 19 -2.17 25.40 22.35
C PRO A 19 -1.76 23.93 22.19
N VAL A 20 -1.40 23.26 23.30
CA VAL A 20 -1.06 21.83 23.31
C VAL A 20 -2.25 20.95 22.87
N GLU A 21 -3.46 21.24 23.33
CA GLU A 21 -4.66 20.50 22.91
C GLU A 21 -4.97 20.72 21.42
N ALA A 22 -4.77 21.93 20.90
CA ALA A 22 -4.93 22.21 19.48
C ALA A 22 -3.95 21.38 18.65
N ARG A 23 -2.68 21.28 19.06
CA ARG A 23 -1.67 20.44 18.42
C ARG A 23 -2.00 18.96 18.48
N LYS A 24 -2.55 18.47 19.60
CA LYS A 24 -3.03 17.08 19.72
C LYS A 24 -4.20 16.78 18.80
N SER A 25 -5.15 17.70 18.71
CA SER A 25 -6.27 17.59 17.78
C SER A 25 -5.81 17.64 16.32
N LEU A 26 -4.85 18.51 16.00
CA LEU A 26 -4.22 18.60 14.68
C LEU A 26 -3.46 17.31 14.30
N ALA A 27 -2.83 16.65 15.27
CA ALA A 27 -2.14 15.37 15.04
C ALA A 27 -3.04 14.27 14.49
N GLY A 28 -4.36 14.36 14.70
CA GLY A 28 -5.33 13.46 14.09
C GLY A 28 -5.34 13.50 12.56
N LEU A 29 -4.92 14.62 11.95
CA LEU A 29 -4.91 14.80 10.50
C LEU A 29 -3.70 14.20 9.79
N PHE A 30 -2.59 13.96 10.50
CA PHE A 30 -1.34 13.51 9.90
C PHE A 30 -1.10 12.02 10.06
N LEU A 31 -0.14 11.50 9.29
CA LEU A 31 0.30 10.12 9.39
C LEU A 31 0.59 9.76 10.85
N PRO A 32 0.13 8.60 11.32
CA PRO A 32 0.22 8.22 12.72
C PRO A 32 1.64 7.90 13.17
N ALA A 33 1.97 8.34 14.38
CA ALA A 33 3.02 7.78 15.22
C ALA A 33 2.36 7.04 16.39
N GLY A 34 2.01 5.77 16.20
CA GLY A 34 1.16 5.01 17.11
C GLY A 34 -0.33 5.35 17.00
N ALA A 35 -1.13 4.94 18.00
CA ALA A 35 -2.57 5.17 17.99
C ALA A 35 -2.95 6.66 18.10
N VAL A 36 -2.18 7.41 18.89
CA VAL A 36 -2.37 8.84 19.13
C VAL A 36 -1.03 9.54 18.90
N GLY A 37 -1.01 10.50 17.98
CA GLY A 37 0.20 11.24 17.61
C GLY A 37 0.37 11.38 16.11
N ALA A 38 1.28 12.28 15.72
CA ALA A 38 1.64 12.52 14.34
C ALA A 38 3.10 12.14 14.12
N ARG A 39 3.35 11.53 12.98
CA ARG A 39 4.69 11.29 12.47
C ARG A 39 5.29 12.59 11.98
N ALA A 40 6.42 12.97 12.57
CA ALA A 40 7.22 14.07 12.06
C ALA A 40 7.77 13.76 10.67
N GLY A 41 7.79 14.75 9.79
CA GLY A 41 8.33 14.59 8.44
C GLY A 41 7.94 15.69 7.49
N VAL A 42 8.66 15.75 6.37
CA VAL A 42 8.43 16.71 5.29
C VAL A 42 7.17 16.32 4.53
N LEU A 43 6.27 17.30 4.33
CA LEU A 43 5.08 17.17 3.49
C LEU A 43 5.43 17.50 2.03
N SER A 44 6.18 18.59 1.83
CA SER A 44 6.63 19.06 0.51
C SER A 44 7.87 19.94 0.65
N GLY A 45 8.68 20.02 -0.41
CA GLY A 45 9.84 20.92 -0.46
C GLY A 45 10.91 20.61 0.60
N LEU A 46 11.43 21.68 1.23
CA LEU A 46 12.52 21.63 2.22
C LEU A 46 13.76 20.85 1.77
N ALA A 47 14.05 20.90 0.47
CA ALA A 47 15.26 20.32 -0.08
C ALA A 47 16.47 21.16 0.35
N VAL A 48 17.53 20.48 0.78
CA VAL A 48 18.78 21.12 1.19
C VAL A 48 19.77 21.07 0.02
N SER A 49 20.37 22.21 -0.31
CA SER A 49 21.41 22.32 -1.32
C SER A 49 22.56 23.21 -0.84
N GLY A 50 23.75 23.02 -1.43
CA GLY A 50 24.90 23.90 -1.22
C GLY A 50 24.71 25.24 -1.95
N THR A 51 25.45 26.24 -1.52
CA THR A 51 25.53 27.56 -2.15
C THR A 51 26.97 27.91 -2.52
N GLY A 52 27.15 28.99 -3.28
CA GLY A 52 28.47 29.55 -3.60
C GLY A 52 29.22 30.15 -2.41
N SER A 53 28.67 30.08 -1.20
CA SER A 53 29.29 30.52 0.05
C SER A 53 29.21 29.43 1.14
N TRP A 54 29.65 29.77 2.35
CA TRP A 54 29.56 28.90 3.53
C TRP A 54 28.16 28.92 4.14
N ALA A 55 27.17 28.51 3.35
CA ALA A 55 25.80 28.37 3.79
C ALA A 55 25.02 27.33 2.99
N TYR A 56 24.06 26.67 3.62
CA TYR A 56 23.11 25.77 2.97
C TYR A 56 21.84 26.53 2.61
N SER A 57 21.26 26.23 1.45
CA SER A 57 19.93 26.70 1.06
C SER A 57 18.91 25.62 1.36
N VAL A 58 17.84 25.97 2.06
CA VAL A 58 16.68 25.11 2.31
C VAL A 58 15.51 25.68 1.52
N SER A 59 14.99 24.92 0.56
CA SER A 59 13.90 25.39 -0.29
C SER A 59 12.62 25.70 0.50
N ALA A 60 11.71 26.46 -0.10
CA ALA A 60 10.34 26.57 0.41
C ALA A 60 9.70 25.17 0.55
N GLY A 61 8.74 25.04 1.48
CA GLY A 61 8.07 23.77 1.74
C GLY A 61 7.38 23.72 3.10
N TYR A 62 6.80 22.55 3.42
CA TYR A 62 6.06 22.32 4.65
C TYR A 62 6.55 21.06 5.36
N VAL A 63 6.52 21.11 6.69
CA VAL A 63 6.91 20.01 7.59
C VAL A 63 5.92 19.88 8.72
N VAL A 64 5.70 18.64 9.15
CA VAL A 64 5.06 18.34 10.43
C VAL A 64 6.15 17.99 11.42
N LEU A 65 6.17 18.68 12.55
CA LEU A 65 7.07 18.39 13.66
C LEU A 65 6.26 17.83 14.82
N SER A 66 6.88 16.92 15.57
CA SER A 66 6.33 16.42 16.83
C SER A 66 7.48 16.01 17.73
N ARG A 67 7.50 16.55 18.95
CA ARG A 67 8.47 16.17 19.99
C ARG A 67 8.05 14.89 20.70
N SER A 68 6.75 14.74 20.89
CA SER A 68 6.11 13.56 21.46
C SER A 68 4.61 13.59 21.16
N ALA A 69 3.94 12.45 21.35
CA ALA A 69 2.48 12.40 21.32
C ALA A 69 1.81 13.34 22.36
N ALA A 70 2.53 13.68 23.44
CA ALA A 70 2.05 14.59 24.47
C ALA A 70 2.12 16.08 24.07
N ASP A 71 2.95 16.44 23.08
CA ASP A 71 3.02 17.81 22.53
C ASP A 71 2.10 18.01 21.32
N GLY A 72 1.77 16.92 20.62
CA GLY A 72 0.96 16.95 19.41
C GLY A 72 1.78 17.27 18.16
N ALA A 73 1.08 17.70 17.10
CA ALA A 73 1.67 18.05 15.82
C ALA A 73 1.82 19.56 15.67
N VAL A 74 2.94 19.99 15.10
CA VAL A 74 3.18 21.37 14.68
C VAL A 74 3.33 21.36 13.16
N LEU A 75 2.40 22.01 12.47
CA LEU A 75 2.54 22.27 11.04
C LEU A 75 3.34 23.57 10.87
N ALA A 76 4.49 23.48 10.22
CA ALA A 76 5.35 24.60 9.92
C ALA A 76 5.62 24.68 8.42
N GLY A 77 5.87 25.89 7.93
CA GLY A 77 6.21 26.14 6.54
C GLY A 77 7.36 27.13 6.43
N ASN A 78 8.15 26.95 5.38
CA ASN A 78 9.10 27.93 4.88
C ASN A 78 8.54 28.42 3.54
N ASP A 79 8.27 29.71 3.41
CA ASP A 79 7.59 30.30 2.25
C ASP A 79 8.53 30.66 1.11
N ALA A 80 9.82 30.83 1.40
CA ALA A 80 10.88 31.08 0.43
C ALA A 80 12.12 30.21 0.72
N ALA A 81 13.12 30.23 -0.17
CA ALA A 81 14.39 29.60 0.15
C ALA A 81 15.07 30.33 1.32
N ALA A 82 15.48 29.59 2.34
CA ALA A 82 16.14 30.13 3.52
C ALA A 82 17.59 29.66 3.60
N THR A 83 18.47 30.55 4.06
CA THR A 83 19.91 30.29 4.12
C THR A 83 20.33 29.97 5.55
N VAL A 84 21.07 28.87 5.72
CA VAL A 84 21.63 28.42 7.00
C VAL A 84 23.15 28.50 6.91
N THR A 85 23.76 29.43 7.63
CA THR A 85 25.21 29.64 7.62
C THR A 85 25.94 28.51 8.33
N THR A 86 27.13 28.16 7.83
CA THR A 86 28.05 27.20 8.43
C THR A 86 29.47 27.77 8.44
N SER A 87 30.35 27.20 9.24
CA SER A 87 31.77 27.52 9.27
C SER A 87 32.46 27.13 7.95
N PRO A 88 33.59 27.76 7.60
CA PRO A 88 34.43 27.30 6.49
C PRO A 88 34.89 25.86 6.63
N ALA A 89 35.21 25.18 5.52
CA ALA A 89 35.73 23.81 5.54
C ALA A 89 36.93 23.64 6.48
N PRO A 90 37.08 22.46 7.09
CA PRO A 90 38.21 22.22 7.98
C PRO A 90 39.53 22.25 7.21
N ALA A 91 40.62 22.64 7.88
CA ALA A 91 41.95 22.67 7.29
C ALA A 91 42.48 21.27 6.92
N SER A 92 42.01 20.22 7.59
CA SER A 92 42.34 18.82 7.30
C SER A 92 41.19 17.89 7.65
N GLY A 93 41.17 16.70 7.02
CA GLY A 93 40.10 15.72 7.20
C GLY A 93 38.76 16.17 6.59
N SER A 94 37.67 15.60 7.11
CA SER A 94 36.30 15.96 6.74
C SER A 94 35.47 16.13 8.00
N ARG A 95 34.35 16.85 7.92
CA ARG A 95 33.34 16.90 8.99
C ARG A 95 31.95 16.58 8.43
N ILE A 96 31.03 16.20 9.31
CA ILE A 96 29.62 16.01 8.97
C ILE A 96 28.80 17.12 9.63
N ASP A 97 28.04 17.84 8.82
CA ASP A 97 27.08 18.85 9.26
C ASP A 97 25.65 18.27 9.15
N LEU A 98 24.81 18.52 10.15
CA LEU A 98 23.40 18.13 10.14
C LEU A 98 22.53 19.37 10.01
N VAL A 99 21.85 19.50 8.89
CA VAL A 99 20.88 20.58 8.65
C VAL A 99 19.53 20.14 9.18
N TRP A 100 18.90 20.97 10.01
CA TRP A 100 17.68 20.62 10.73
C TRP A 100 16.68 21.77 10.79
N VAL A 101 15.44 21.40 11.12
CA VAL A 101 14.36 22.33 11.49
C VAL A 101 13.91 22.04 12.92
N LYS A 102 13.65 23.11 13.69
CA LYS A 102 13.15 23.03 15.07
C LYS A 102 11.92 23.91 15.21
N HIS A 103 10.91 23.39 15.89
CA HIS A 103 9.92 24.25 16.53
C HIS A 103 10.36 24.45 17.98
N SER A 104 10.65 25.69 18.37
CA SER A 104 10.83 26.05 19.78
C SER A 104 9.46 26.37 20.39
N ASP A 105 9.26 26.04 21.66
CA ASP A 105 8.02 26.33 22.38
C ASP A 105 8.34 26.75 23.83
N VAL A 106 8.00 27.98 24.20
CA VAL A 106 8.19 28.51 25.57
C VAL A 106 7.44 27.69 26.62
N ASP A 107 6.29 27.11 26.26
CA ASP A 107 5.51 26.25 27.16
C ASP A 107 6.24 24.91 27.45
N ALA A 108 7.20 24.55 26.60
CA ALA A 108 8.08 23.39 26.76
C ALA A 108 9.49 23.76 27.28
N GLY A 109 9.70 25.01 27.69
CA GLY A 109 10.95 25.49 28.29
C GLY A 109 12.01 26.01 27.32
N ASP A 110 11.66 26.22 26.04
CA ASP A 110 12.55 26.91 25.10
C ASP A 110 12.56 28.43 25.32
N PRO A 111 13.63 29.13 24.90
CA PRO A 111 13.71 30.59 25.03
C PRO A 111 12.73 31.36 24.12
N THR A 112 12.26 30.75 23.03
CA THR A 112 11.35 31.37 22.05
C THR A 112 10.30 30.37 21.57
N SER A 113 9.27 30.85 20.86
CA SER A 113 8.25 30.01 20.20
C SER A 113 8.40 29.98 18.67
N GLU A 114 9.62 30.21 18.17
CA GLU A 114 9.90 30.35 16.74
C GLU A 114 10.16 29.00 16.06
N ILE A 115 9.88 28.94 14.75
CA ILE A 115 10.44 27.91 13.88
C ILE A 115 11.82 28.37 13.45
N ALA A 116 12.83 27.53 13.69
CA ALA A 116 14.20 27.82 13.31
C ALA A 116 14.74 26.74 12.37
N LEU A 117 15.45 27.19 11.33
CA LEU A 117 16.37 26.35 10.57
C LEU A 117 17.76 26.52 11.16
N GLY A 118 18.53 25.44 11.20
CA GLY A 118 19.86 25.47 11.77
C GLY A 118 20.74 24.35 11.24
N VAL A 119 22.01 24.43 11.64
CA VAL A 119 23.01 23.41 11.37
C VAL A 119 23.72 23.06 12.67
N THR A 120 23.96 21.76 12.87
CA THR A 120 24.87 21.27 13.91
C THR A 120 26.10 20.70 13.21
N GLU A 121 27.25 21.33 13.44
CA GLU A 121 28.51 20.96 12.81
C GLU A 121 29.22 19.87 13.61
N GLY A 122 29.78 18.89 12.90
CA GLY A 122 30.59 17.84 13.48
C GLY A 122 32.05 18.28 13.66
N THR A 123 32.80 17.46 14.40
CA THR A 123 34.24 17.62 14.53
C THR A 123 34.95 17.03 13.31
N ALA A 124 35.98 17.74 12.82
CA ALA A 124 36.77 17.27 11.69
C ALA A 124 37.62 16.04 12.07
N ALA A 125 37.60 15.01 11.22
CA ALA A 125 38.38 13.79 11.36
C ALA A 125 38.63 13.12 10.00
N ALA A 126 39.58 12.18 9.95
CA ALA A 126 39.80 11.36 8.75
C ALA A 126 38.59 10.46 8.43
N SER A 127 37.88 10.00 9.47
CA SER A 127 36.60 9.30 9.38
C SER A 127 35.59 10.06 10.24
N PRO A 128 34.89 11.06 9.69
CA PRO A 128 33.97 11.88 10.46
C PRO A 128 32.75 11.08 10.94
N VAL A 129 32.27 11.43 12.12
CA VAL A 129 31.03 10.90 12.69
C VAL A 129 30.00 12.03 12.76
N ALA A 130 28.74 11.70 12.51
CA ALA A 130 27.65 12.67 12.62
C ALA A 130 27.54 13.17 14.07
N PRO A 131 27.42 14.49 14.31
CA PRO A 131 27.20 15.02 15.65
C PRO A 131 25.83 14.63 16.19
N THR A 132 25.66 14.69 17.51
CA THR A 132 24.35 14.48 18.13
C THR A 132 23.44 15.68 17.84
N LEU A 133 22.23 15.41 17.37
CA LEU A 133 21.23 16.45 17.17
C LEU A 133 20.76 17.04 18.51
N PRO A 134 20.54 18.37 18.58
CA PRO A 134 19.89 18.98 19.73
C PRO A 134 18.48 18.40 19.98
N THR A 135 18.00 18.52 21.22
CA THR A 135 16.65 18.04 21.57
C THR A 135 15.56 18.76 20.76
N GLY A 136 14.61 18.00 20.23
CA GLY A 136 13.40 18.53 19.59
C GLY A 136 13.60 19.05 18.17
N VAL A 137 14.73 18.74 17.52
CA VAL A 137 14.97 19.05 16.11
C VAL A 137 14.61 17.88 15.21
N PHE A 138 14.32 18.18 13.95
CA PHE A 138 14.10 17.20 12.88
C PHE A 138 15.18 17.36 11.80
N GLU A 139 15.94 16.29 11.53
CA GLU A 139 17.01 16.28 10.53
C GLU A 139 16.42 16.37 9.11
N LEU A 140 16.93 17.31 8.31
CA LEU A 140 16.58 17.45 6.90
C LEU A 140 17.61 16.77 6.01
N ALA A 141 18.89 17.04 6.27
CA ALA A 141 19.99 16.51 5.47
C ALA A 141 21.26 16.37 6.29
N ARG A 142 22.10 15.45 5.82
CA ARG A 142 23.46 15.22 6.27
C ARG A 142 24.44 15.66 5.19
N VAL A 143 25.36 16.54 5.56
CA VAL A 143 26.35 17.09 4.64
C VAL A 143 27.74 16.68 5.07
N THR A 144 28.51 16.08 4.18
CA THR A 144 29.94 15.82 4.41
C THR A 144 30.75 16.92 3.75
N VAL A 145 31.48 17.70 4.55
CA VAL A 145 32.35 18.78 4.09
C VAL A 145 33.80 18.32 4.22
N ALA A 146 34.46 18.10 3.08
CA ALA A 146 35.88 17.73 3.04
C ALA A 146 36.79 18.98 3.08
N ALA A 147 38.00 18.80 3.59
CA ALA A 147 39.05 19.81 3.49
C ALA A 147 39.30 20.22 2.03
N GLY A 148 39.68 21.49 1.84
CA GLY A 148 39.91 22.08 0.52
C GLY A 148 38.64 22.50 -0.23
N ALA A 149 37.44 22.23 0.29
CA ALA A 149 36.23 22.86 -0.22
C ALA A 149 36.30 24.39 -0.02
N THR A 150 35.83 25.15 -1.01
CA THR A 150 35.78 26.63 -0.97
C THR A 150 34.37 27.18 -0.75
N SER A 151 33.35 26.33 -0.88
CA SER A 151 31.95 26.61 -0.61
C SER A 151 31.20 25.31 -0.30
N THR A 152 29.94 25.43 0.13
CA THR A 152 29.07 24.26 0.34
C THR A 152 28.54 23.64 -0.95
N SER A 153 28.63 24.33 -2.09
CA SER A 153 28.36 23.78 -3.43
C SER A 153 29.58 23.16 -4.10
N HIS A 154 30.73 23.10 -3.41
CA HIS A 154 31.97 22.57 -3.97
C HIS A 154 31.86 21.05 -4.26
N ALA A 155 32.58 20.56 -5.27
CA ALA A 155 32.50 19.16 -5.70
C ALA A 155 32.92 18.14 -4.63
N SER A 156 33.73 18.55 -3.65
CA SER A 156 34.14 17.73 -2.51
C SER A 156 33.16 17.79 -1.32
N VAL A 157 32.00 18.43 -1.49
CA VAL A 157 30.91 18.45 -0.52
C VAL A 157 29.78 17.55 -1.01
N SER A 158 29.36 16.59 -0.19
CA SER A 158 28.24 15.69 -0.51
C SER A 158 27.06 15.96 0.41
N ILE A 159 25.88 16.20 -0.17
CA ILE A 159 24.64 16.45 0.57
C ILE A 159 23.71 15.26 0.37
N ALA A 160 23.35 14.58 1.44
CA ALA A 160 22.40 13.48 1.46
C ALA A 160 21.13 13.89 2.22
N SER A 161 19.97 13.81 1.56
CA SER A 161 18.69 14.00 2.23
C SER A 161 18.42 12.85 3.19
N THR A 162 18.12 13.18 4.44
CA THR A 162 17.80 12.21 5.51
C THR A 162 16.36 12.37 6.02
N ALA A 163 15.68 13.43 5.59
CA ALA A 163 14.30 13.73 5.96
C ALA A 163 13.33 12.59 5.61
N THR A 164 12.68 12.02 6.62
CA THR A 164 11.52 11.16 6.38
C THR A 164 10.32 11.97 5.92
N ARG A 165 9.49 11.38 5.05
CA ARG A 165 8.23 11.99 4.61
C ARG A 165 7.13 11.81 5.63
N SER A 166 6.27 12.82 5.76
CA SER A 166 4.97 12.70 6.41
C SER A 166 3.86 12.93 5.37
N GLY A 167 2.61 12.83 5.81
CA GLY A 167 1.44 12.95 4.94
C GLY A 167 0.17 13.07 5.76
N LEU A 168 -0.97 13.11 5.08
CA LEU A 168 -2.26 13.09 5.74
C LEU A 168 -2.61 11.67 6.20
N ARG A 169 -3.39 11.54 7.27
CA ARG A 169 -3.91 10.25 7.70
C ARG A 169 -4.77 9.66 6.58
N GLY A 170 -4.51 8.40 6.24
CA GLY A 170 -5.18 7.69 5.15
C GLY A 170 -4.56 7.94 3.77
N SER A 171 -3.56 8.82 3.64
CA SER A 171 -2.79 8.93 2.39
C SER A 171 -1.96 7.67 2.15
N GLN A 172 -1.76 7.33 0.87
CA GLN A 172 -0.78 6.31 0.49
C GLN A 172 0.63 6.79 0.83
N VAL A 173 1.39 5.97 1.56
CA VAL A 173 2.81 6.23 1.85
C VAL A 173 3.71 5.64 0.77
N THR A 174 4.97 6.05 0.70
CA THR A 174 5.89 5.55 -0.34
C THR A 174 7.18 5.04 0.29
N ALA A 175 7.71 3.95 -0.25
CA ALA A 175 9.05 3.47 0.07
C ALA A 175 9.67 2.76 -1.15
N PRO A 176 11.00 2.56 -1.19
CA PRO A 176 11.62 1.77 -2.26
C PRO A 176 11.11 0.33 -2.33
N THR A 177 11.10 -0.35 -1.19
CA THR A 177 10.78 -1.79 -1.07
C THR A 177 9.81 -2.04 0.07
N VAL A 178 9.16 -3.21 0.09
CA VAL A 178 8.29 -3.61 1.20
C VAL A 178 9.06 -3.70 2.52
N ALA A 179 10.31 -4.15 2.49
CA ALA A 179 11.16 -4.21 3.68
C ALA A 179 11.44 -2.81 4.26
N SER A 180 11.66 -1.83 3.38
CA SER A 180 11.85 -0.45 3.82
C SER A 180 10.59 0.18 4.43
N LEU A 181 9.38 -0.35 4.14
CA LEU A 181 8.16 0.16 4.77
C LEU A 181 8.11 -0.13 6.27
N ASP A 182 8.66 -1.26 6.74
CA ASP A 182 8.73 -1.54 8.19
C ASP A 182 9.75 -0.65 8.90
N VAL A 183 10.88 -0.36 8.25
CA VAL A 183 11.91 0.54 8.78
C VAL A 183 11.42 1.98 8.79
N LEU A 184 10.81 2.42 7.69
CA LEU A 184 10.28 3.76 7.58
C LEU A 184 9.06 3.89 8.49
N TYR A 185 8.09 2.99 8.44
CA TYR A 185 6.80 3.09 9.15
C TYR A 185 6.61 1.99 10.22
N PRO A 186 7.45 1.96 11.28
CA PRO A 186 7.44 0.87 12.27
C PRO A 186 6.15 0.82 13.09
N SER A 187 5.47 1.96 13.27
CA SER A 187 4.20 2.08 13.99
C SER A 187 3.00 2.28 13.06
N ALA A 188 3.06 1.80 11.82
CA ALA A 188 1.95 1.89 10.88
C ALA A 188 0.72 1.12 11.41
N PRO A 189 -0.48 1.75 11.50
CA PRO A 189 -1.69 1.04 11.83
C PRO A 189 -2.13 0.15 10.66
N ASP A 190 -2.93 -0.86 10.98
CA ASP A 190 -3.66 -1.62 9.97
C ASP A 190 -4.58 -0.71 9.14
N GLY A 191 -4.70 -1.01 7.85
CA GLY A 191 -5.44 -0.22 6.86
C GLY A 191 -4.61 0.84 6.14
N LEU A 192 -3.38 1.15 6.58
CA LEU A 192 -2.50 2.07 5.86
C LEU A 192 -2.10 1.48 4.50
N THR A 193 -2.19 2.27 3.43
CA THR A 193 -1.76 1.89 2.09
C THR A 193 -0.38 2.44 1.77
N ALA A 194 0.40 1.71 0.99
CA ALA A 194 1.74 2.08 0.58
C ALA A 194 1.99 1.78 -0.89
N TRP A 195 2.91 2.51 -1.52
CA TRP A 195 3.48 2.22 -2.83
C TRP A 195 4.96 1.87 -2.67
N ALA A 196 5.35 0.67 -3.08
CA ALA A 196 6.75 0.26 -3.15
C ALA A 196 7.28 0.55 -4.57
N THR A 197 8.14 1.56 -4.71
CA THR A 197 8.54 2.08 -6.03
C THR A 197 9.39 1.10 -6.82
N THR A 198 10.33 0.39 -6.19
CA THR A 198 11.21 -0.58 -6.85
C THR A 198 10.47 -1.86 -7.21
N GLU A 199 9.49 -2.25 -6.39
CA GLU A 199 8.68 -3.46 -6.60
C GLU A 199 7.43 -3.20 -7.46
N ASN A 200 7.18 -1.95 -7.83
CA ASN A 200 6.03 -1.51 -8.62
C ASN A 200 4.70 -2.08 -8.10
N GLY A 201 4.47 -1.94 -6.79
CA GLY A 201 3.35 -2.59 -6.11
C GLY A 201 2.69 -1.71 -5.06
N VAL A 202 1.35 -1.78 -5.00
CA VAL A 202 0.57 -1.24 -3.88
C VAL A 202 0.54 -2.28 -2.76
N TYR A 203 0.71 -1.83 -1.53
CA TYR A 203 0.63 -2.65 -0.32
C TYR A 203 -0.40 -2.08 0.66
N VAL A 204 -1.00 -2.94 1.48
CA VAL A 204 -1.85 -2.56 2.61
C VAL A 204 -1.33 -3.22 3.88
N ARG A 205 -1.29 -2.49 4.99
CA ARG A 205 -0.94 -3.04 6.31
C ARG A 205 -2.13 -3.81 6.87
N LEU A 206 -1.98 -5.10 7.15
CA LEU A 206 -3.01 -5.96 7.73
C LEU A 206 -2.40 -6.88 8.78
N SER A 207 -2.98 -6.88 9.99
CA SER A 207 -2.52 -7.66 11.13
C SER A 207 -1.02 -7.46 11.41
N GLY A 208 -0.56 -6.20 11.34
CA GLY A 208 0.83 -5.84 11.58
C GLY A 208 1.82 -6.30 10.49
N ARG A 209 1.36 -6.62 9.27
CA ARG A 209 2.23 -6.97 8.13
C ARG A 209 1.81 -6.26 6.86
N TRP A 210 2.78 -5.88 6.02
CA TRP A 210 2.50 -5.36 4.68
C TRP A 210 2.11 -6.50 3.75
N ARG A 211 0.98 -6.38 3.07
CA ARG A 211 0.52 -7.34 2.06
C ARG A 211 0.33 -6.64 0.73
N ARG A 212 0.83 -7.24 -0.34
CA ARG A 212 0.65 -6.69 -1.70
C ARG A 212 -0.82 -6.71 -2.05
N THR A 213 -1.35 -5.56 -2.45
CA THR A 213 -2.66 -5.46 -3.08
C THR A 213 -2.50 -5.94 -4.51
N VAL A 214 -2.94 -7.16 -4.79
CA VAL A 214 -3.03 -7.63 -6.17
C VAL A 214 -4.17 -6.84 -6.82
N GLY A 215 -3.84 -5.95 -7.75
CA GLY A 215 -4.86 -5.34 -8.59
C GLY A 215 -5.59 -6.41 -9.40
N TYR A 216 -6.72 -6.05 -10.02
CA TYR A 216 -7.37 -6.86 -11.06
C TYR A 216 -6.52 -6.91 -12.34
N GLY A 217 -5.24 -7.27 -12.21
CA GLY A 217 -4.34 -7.52 -13.32
C GLY A 217 -4.65 -8.89 -13.87
N GLU A 218 -4.99 -8.93 -15.16
CA GLU A 218 -5.16 -10.13 -15.95
C GLU A 218 -3.82 -10.87 -16.04
N GLU A 219 -3.46 -11.64 -15.02
CA GLU A 219 -2.30 -12.52 -15.09
C GLU A 219 -2.72 -13.80 -15.82
N PRO A 220 -2.19 -14.10 -17.02
CA PRO A 220 -2.41 -15.39 -17.65
C PRO A 220 -1.73 -16.45 -16.79
N LEU A 221 -2.54 -17.31 -16.16
CA LEU A 221 -2.06 -18.55 -15.55
C LEU A 221 -1.55 -19.48 -16.66
N THR A 222 -0.27 -19.37 -17.00
CA THR A 222 0.43 -20.30 -17.89
C THR A 222 0.92 -21.51 -17.08
N GLY A 223 0.00 -22.42 -16.81
CA GLY A 223 0.32 -23.75 -16.31
C GLY A 223 0.15 -24.79 -17.42
N SER A 224 1.23 -25.42 -17.87
CA SER A 224 1.15 -26.63 -18.68
C SER A 224 0.98 -27.84 -17.76
N SER A 225 -0.28 -28.22 -17.49
CA SER A 225 -0.57 -29.58 -17.02
C SER A 225 -0.59 -30.51 -18.24
N PRO A 226 0.07 -31.68 -18.21
CA PRO A 226 0.11 -32.60 -19.34
C PRO A 226 -1.26 -33.22 -19.71
N ALA A 227 -2.34 -32.89 -18.98
CA ALA A 227 -3.68 -33.43 -19.21
C ALA A 227 -4.78 -32.37 -19.44
N PHE A 228 -4.47 -31.07 -19.33
CA PHE A 228 -5.45 -29.99 -19.53
C PHE A 228 -4.83 -28.82 -20.29
N GLY A 229 -5.21 -28.67 -21.56
CA GLY A 229 -4.95 -27.47 -22.34
C GLY A 229 -5.88 -26.35 -21.90
N ILE A 230 -5.41 -25.48 -21.03
CA ILE A 230 -6.18 -24.35 -20.53
C ILE A 230 -5.82 -23.12 -21.37
N GLY A 231 -6.63 -22.77 -22.35
CA GLY A 231 -6.36 -21.63 -23.25
C GLY A 231 -6.45 -20.25 -22.56
N SER A 232 -7.27 -20.14 -21.51
CA SER A 232 -7.24 -19.04 -20.53
C SER A 232 -8.10 -19.42 -19.32
N LEU A 233 -7.51 -19.46 -18.13
CA LEU A 233 -8.27 -19.43 -16.88
C LEU A 233 -8.31 -17.98 -16.41
N ARG A 234 -9.52 -17.44 -16.28
CA ARG A 234 -9.73 -16.16 -15.61
C ARG A 234 -10.14 -16.46 -14.18
N SER A 235 -9.30 -16.11 -13.20
CA SER A 235 -9.68 -16.14 -11.80
C SER A 235 -10.30 -14.79 -11.44
N ALA A 236 -11.61 -14.75 -11.18
CA ALA A 236 -12.21 -13.63 -10.47
C ALA A 236 -12.23 -13.99 -8.98
N HIS A 237 -11.41 -13.31 -8.18
CA HIS A 237 -11.56 -13.36 -6.73
C HIS A 237 -12.75 -12.49 -6.34
N THR A 238 -13.88 -13.12 -6.05
CA THR A 238 -15.03 -12.45 -5.42
C THR A 238 -15.31 -13.18 -4.10
N GLY A 239 -14.61 -12.76 -3.03
CA GLY A 239 -14.73 -13.38 -1.72
C GLY A 239 -13.98 -14.73 -1.58
N PRO A 240 -14.42 -15.64 -0.68
CA PRO A 240 -13.72 -16.90 -0.36
C PRO A 240 -13.77 -17.95 -1.48
N LEU A 241 -14.36 -17.62 -2.63
CA LEU A 241 -14.54 -18.52 -3.75
C LEU A 241 -13.70 -18.01 -4.94
N VAL A 242 -12.94 -18.93 -5.53
CA VAL A 242 -12.24 -18.72 -6.81
C VAL A 242 -13.21 -19.14 -7.91
N ALA A 243 -13.77 -18.18 -8.63
CA ALA A 243 -14.54 -18.47 -9.83
C ALA A 243 -13.57 -18.65 -10.99
N LEU A 244 -13.48 -19.88 -11.52
CA LEU A 244 -12.73 -20.21 -12.73
C LEU A 244 -13.67 -20.05 -13.93
N ARG A 245 -13.40 -19.09 -14.81
CA ARG A 245 -14.06 -18.98 -16.12
C ARG A 245 -13.05 -19.31 -17.22
N GLY A 246 -13.37 -20.30 -18.06
CA GLY A 246 -12.54 -20.70 -19.20
C GLY A 246 -13.28 -21.66 -20.14
N VAL A 247 -12.76 -21.81 -21.36
CA VAL A 247 -13.18 -22.84 -22.32
C VAL A 247 -12.23 -24.02 -22.14
N ALA A 248 -12.77 -25.20 -21.86
CA ALA A 248 -12.00 -26.44 -21.79
C ALA A 248 -12.23 -27.26 -23.06
N THR A 249 -11.16 -27.59 -23.78
CA THR A 249 -11.22 -28.55 -24.90
C THR A 249 -10.95 -29.94 -24.34
N ILE A 250 -11.94 -30.83 -24.41
CA ILE A 250 -11.81 -32.22 -23.96
C ILE A 250 -11.52 -33.07 -25.21
N PRO A 251 -10.38 -33.77 -25.30
CA PRO A 251 -10.11 -34.69 -26.41
C PRO A 251 -11.15 -35.82 -26.46
N THR A 252 -11.61 -36.15 -27.66
CA THR A 252 -12.56 -37.25 -27.88
C THR A 252 -11.92 -38.62 -27.58
N GLY A 253 -12.71 -39.56 -27.03
CA GLY A 253 -12.29 -40.95 -26.80
C GLY A 253 -11.73 -41.27 -25.40
N GLN A 254 -11.70 -40.30 -24.48
CA GLN A 254 -11.32 -40.54 -23.08
C GLN A 254 -12.53 -40.42 -22.16
N SER A 255 -12.82 -41.46 -21.38
CA SER A 255 -13.79 -41.40 -20.29
C SER A 255 -13.14 -40.78 -19.06
N TYR A 256 -13.53 -39.56 -18.71
CA TYR A 256 -13.09 -38.94 -17.46
C TYR A 256 -14.12 -39.21 -16.38
N THR A 257 -13.76 -40.06 -15.41
CA THR A 257 -14.49 -40.14 -14.15
C THR A 257 -14.08 -38.92 -13.33
N LEU A 258 -15.00 -37.98 -13.09
CA LEU A 258 -14.83 -37.02 -12.00
C LEU A 258 -14.71 -37.84 -10.72
N ALA A 259 -13.50 -37.96 -10.19
CA ALA A 259 -13.24 -38.75 -9.00
C ALA A 259 -14.22 -38.31 -7.90
N ALA A 260 -15.13 -39.21 -7.55
CA ALA A 260 -16.01 -39.08 -6.40
C ALA A 260 -15.10 -38.95 -5.16
N GLY A 261 -14.87 -37.72 -4.71
CA GLY A 261 -13.90 -37.42 -3.66
C GLY A 261 -13.34 -36.00 -3.71
N VAL A 262 -13.43 -35.28 -4.84
CA VAL A 262 -13.06 -33.86 -4.87
C VAL A 262 -14.23 -32.99 -4.43
N THR A 263 -14.38 -32.83 -3.13
CA THR A 263 -15.20 -31.78 -2.51
C THR A 263 -14.62 -30.42 -2.91
N GLY A 264 -15.06 -29.84 -4.02
CA GLY A 264 -14.57 -28.51 -4.42
C GLY A 264 -15.09 -27.91 -5.71
N VAL A 265 -15.48 -28.70 -6.72
CA VAL A 265 -16.12 -28.13 -7.92
C VAL A 265 -17.63 -28.15 -7.72
N ALA A 266 -18.13 -27.13 -7.04
CA ALA A 266 -19.55 -26.91 -6.87
C ALA A 266 -20.16 -26.38 -8.19
N LEU A 267 -20.69 -27.28 -9.03
CA LEU A 267 -21.87 -26.91 -9.81
C LEU A 267 -23.03 -26.85 -8.80
N GLY A 268 -23.62 -25.67 -8.65
CA GLY A 268 -24.51 -25.33 -7.54
C GLY A 268 -25.53 -26.42 -7.20
N LYS A 269 -25.39 -27.02 -6.02
CA LYS A 269 -26.43 -27.82 -5.38
C LYS A 269 -27.08 -26.95 -4.31
N THR A 270 -28.12 -26.21 -4.67
CA THR A 270 -29.11 -25.82 -3.66
C THR A 270 -29.90 -27.07 -3.24
N PRO A 271 -30.15 -27.30 -1.95
CA PRO A 271 -30.97 -28.42 -1.51
C PRO A 271 -32.43 -28.15 -1.89
N HIS A 272 -33.02 -28.98 -2.74
CA HIS A 272 -34.47 -29.01 -2.95
C HIS A 272 -35.06 -30.23 -2.22
N PRO A 273 -36.22 -30.10 -1.53
CA PRO A 273 -36.81 -31.15 -0.70
C PRO A 273 -37.15 -32.46 -1.44
N PRO A 274 -37.19 -33.60 -0.73
CA PRO A 274 -37.24 -34.92 -1.31
C PRO A 274 -38.68 -35.37 -1.58
N SER A 275 -39.29 -34.93 -2.68
CA SER A 275 -40.50 -35.59 -3.23
C SER A 275 -40.99 -35.03 -4.58
N ALA A 276 -40.09 -34.62 -5.48
CA ALA A 276 -40.49 -34.35 -6.86
C ALA A 276 -39.33 -34.67 -7.80
N GLN A 277 -39.46 -35.75 -8.57
CA GLN A 277 -38.66 -35.96 -9.78
C GLN A 277 -38.87 -34.76 -10.69
N GLN A 278 -37.84 -33.96 -10.90
CA GLN A 278 -37.92 -32.80 -11.78
C GLN A 278 -37.84 -33.29 -13.24
N ILE A 279 -39.00 -33.65 -13.78
CA ILE A 279 -39.21 -33.95 -15.20
C ILE A 279 -39.22 -32.60 -15.92
N GLN A 280 -38.05 -32.16 -16.41
CA GLN A 280 -38.01 -31.01 -17.30
C GLN A 280 -38.37 -31.47 -18.71
N ARG A 281 -39.67 -31.42 -19.02
CA ARG A 281 -40.19 -31.73 -20.35
C ARG A 281 -39.80 -30.59 -21.29
N VAL A 282 -38.85 -30.83 -22.18
CA VAL A 282 -38.45 -29.88 -23.21
C VAL A 282 -39.16 -30.28 -24.50
N THR A 283 -40.16 -29.51 -24.91
CA THR A 283 -40.83 -29.73 -26.19
C THR A 283 -39.88 -29.29 -27.30
N SER A 284 -39.32 -30.27 -28.01
CA SER A 284 -38.51 -30.07 -29.21
C SER A 284 -39.36 -30.41 -30.45
N GLN A 285 -39.03 -29.86 -31.63
CA GLN A 285 -39.72 -30.15 -32.88
C GLN A 285 -39.63 -31.63 -33.35
N VAL A 286 -38.98 -32.51 -32.59
CA VAL A 286 -38.75 -33.93 -32.93
C VAL A 286 -39.41 -34.90 -31.91
N GLY A 287 -40.28 -34.40 -31.04
CA GLY A 287 -41.05 -35.20 -30.07
C GLY A 287 -40.67 -34.93 -28.60
N ASP A 288 -41.40 -35.55 -27.68
CA ASP A 288 -41.17 -35.44 -26.23
C ASP A 288 -39.86 -36.14 -25.82
N LEU A 289 -38.88 -35.36 -25.37
CA LEU A 289 -37.61 -35.83 -24.84
C LEU A 289 -37.60 -35.69 -23.31
N GLU A 290 -37.14 -36.73 -22.62
CA GLU A 290 -36.94 -36.75 -21.17
C GLU A 290 -35.46 -36.91 -20.84
N LEU A 291 -34.93 -35.99 -20.03
CA LEU A 291 -33.62 -36.12 -19.40
C LEU A 291 -33.80 -36.82 -18.04
N VAL A 292 -33.37 -38.07 -17.95
CA VAL A 292 -33.42 -38.85 -16.71
C VAL A 292 -32.05 -38.76 -16.05
N VAL A 293 -32.04 -38.16 -14.84
CA VAL A 293 -30.86 -38.16 -13.97
C VAL A 293 -31.04 -39.26 -12.94
N ALA A 294 -30.19 -40.30 -13.02
CA ALA A 294 -30.23 -41.41 -12.08
C ALA A 294 -29.63 -41.01 -10.72
N LEU A 295 -29.99 -41.75 -9.67
CA LEU A 295 -29.54 -41.49 -8.28
C LEU A 295 -28.02 -41.55 -8.10
N ASN A 296 -27.32 -42.26 -8.98
CA ASN A 296 -25.87 -42.33 -9.04
C ASN A 296 -25.22 -41.17 -9.83
N GLY A 297 -26.01 -40.25 -10.37
CA GLY A 297 -25.53 -39.05 -11.08
C GLY A 297 -25.38 -39.23 -12.59
N ASP A 298 -25.72 -40.38 -13.15
CA ASP A 298 -25.70 -40.60 -14.60
C ASP A 298 -26.88 -39.88 -15.27
N CYS A 299 -26.60 -39.12 -16.32
CA CYS A 299 -27.62 -38.43 -17.11
C CYS A 299 -27.86 -39.19 -18.42
N THR A 300 -29.10 -39.58 -18.69
CA THR A 300 -29.49 -40.19 -19.97
C THR A 300 -30.65 -39.42 -20.60
N LEU A 301 -30.51 -39.09 -21.89
CA LEU A 301 -31.59 -38.53 -22.71
C LEU A 301 -32.34 -39.67 -23.39
N ARG A 302 -33.65 -39.73 -23.19
CA ARG A 302 -34.51 -40.74 -23.82
C ARG A 302 -35.67 -40.05 -24.54
N ASN A 303 -35.98 -40.53 -25.74
CA ASN A 303 -37.20 -40.13 -26.44
C ASN A 303 -38.32 -41.10 -26.03
N LEU A 304 -39.46 -40.57 -25.60
CA LEU A 304 -40.54 -41.39 -25.06
C LEU A 304 -41.33 -42.14 -26.14
N ASN A 305 -41.20 -41.79 -27.42
CA ASN A 305 -42.10 -42.29 -28.47
C ASN A 305 -41.43 -43.06 -29.64
N ALA A 306 -40.09 -43.15 -29.74
CA ALA A 306 -39.37 -44.03 -30.69
C ALA A 306 -37.84 -44.07 -30.44
N PRO A 307 -37.12 -45.11 -30.89
CA PRO A 307 -35.64 -45.11 -30.90
C PRO A 307 -35.10 -44.03 -31.87
N MET A 308 -34.19 -43.18 -31.41
CA MET A 308 -33.52 -42.17 -32.23
C MET A 308 -32.19 -42.69 -32.77
N SER A 309 -31.94 -42.50 -34.07
CA SER A 309 -30.60 -42.56 -34.67
C SER A 309 -30.12 -41.15 -34.97
N PHE A 310 -28.93 -40.78 -34.52
CA PHE A 310 -28.32 -39.50 -34.84
C PHE A 310 -27.54 -39.59 -36.16
N THR A 311 -27.93 -38.82 -37.17
CA THR A 311 -27.12 -38.58 -38.36
C THR A 311 -26.28 -37.32 -38.15
N ALA A 312 -25.09 -37.27 -38.75
CA ALA A 312 -24.18 -36.12 -38.65
C ALA A 312 -24.90 -34.81 -39.03
N GLY A 313 -24.79 -33.79 -38.18
CA GLY A 313 -25.34 -32.44 -38.41
C GLY A 313 -26.49 -32.01 -37.49
N ASN A 314 -26.99 -32.87 -36.60
CA ASN A 314 -28.02 -32.49 -35.61
C ASN A 314 -27.37 -32.11 -34.26
N TYR A 315 -27.81 -30.99 -33.66
CA TYR A 315 -27.32 -30.49 -32.37
C TYR A 315 -28.42 -30.48 -31.30
N VAL A 316 -28.05 -30.78 -30.06
CA VAL A 316 -28.89 -30.53 -28.87
C VAL A 316 -28.11 -29.60 -27.96
N SER A 317 -28.60 -28.37 -27.78
CA SER A 317 -28.06 -27.42 -26.81
C SER A 317 -28.91 -27.48 -25.55
N ILE A 318 -28.28 -27.77 -24.42
CA ILE A 318 -28.85 -27.57 -23.09
C ILE A 318 -27.96 -26.51 -22.44
N ASP A 319 -28.57 -25.44 -21.94
CA ASP A 319 -27.91 -24.21 -21.49
C ASP A 319 -26.51 -24.44 -20.90
N GLY A 320 -25.50 -24.06 -21.69
CA GLY A 320 -24.11 -23.93 -21.27
C GLY A 320 -23.14 -25.02 -21.72
N VAL A 321 -23.58 -26.11 -22.37
CA VAL A 321 -22.64 -27.12 -22.93
C VAL A 321 -23.01 -27.43 -24.38
N THR A 322 -22.21 -26.92 -25.32
CA THR A 322 -22.30 -27.26 -26.74
C THR A 322 -21.40 -28.45 -27.03
N TYR A 323 -21.98 -29.55 -27.50
CA TYR A 323 -21.21 -30.70 -27.99
C TYR A 323 -20.95 -30.55 -29.49
N VAL A 324 -19.69 -30.63 -29.91
CA VAL A 324 -19.29 -30.61 -31.33
C VAL A 324 -18.62 -31.95 -31.64
N PRO A 325 -19.13 -32.75 -32.60
CA PRO A 325 -18.44 -33.95 -33.03
C PRO A 325 -17.24 -33.58 -33.92
N ALA A 326 -16.13 -34.31 -33.79
CA ALA A 326 -14.94 -34.13 -34.63
C ALA A 326 -15.17 -34.64 -36.05
N THR A 327 -14.60 -33.94 -37.04
CA THR A 327 -14.35 -34.48 -38.39
C THR A 327 -13.26 -35.53 -38.36
#